data_AF-A0A962ZZ54-F1
#
_entry.id   AF-A0A962ZZ54-F1
#
_cell.length_a   1.000
_cell.length_b   1.000
_cell.length_c   1.000
_cell.angle_alpha   90.00
_cell.angle_beta   90.00
_cell.angle_gamma   90.00
#
_symmetry.space_group_name_H-M   'P 1'
#
loop_
_entity.id
_entity.type
_entity.pdbx_description
1 polymer ?
#
loop_
_entity_poly.entity_id
_entity_poly.type
_entity_poly.pdbx_seq_one_letter_code
_entity_poly.pdbx_strand_id
1 'polypeptide(L)'
;MPESAVINGASQNRMAGEHSPASTLSVRLWRLLRLLASLKLTLMGLLGLAMATLGAARGLDATGWLVAAPLALLAVNLAAAIWVTPLFRVKPALFGFHVGLMSLFIALAASQLTRFKGHFEITEGQAFDPALIKVDRQPFITPDLPMREAFHQGSLSVQYAPDMVRRETESLIHFPTGERYQASDGRPLVIGDTRFYLTHNKGFSLVVDWYGRDGRITQMGTINFPSYPRLLNSQSVQWQTPGGERLEMRLRPRTIPREQAWVLDQAKSANVVWVTDGHGTEQRLVPGEELNLANGKLRLQKLSLWIGYRVFHDPSLFWLFASAIVTLSLLGAHLWIRITSLQMDPLASEERHR
;
A
#
# COMPACT_ATOMS: atom_id res chain seq x y z
N MET A 1 68.65 -14.18 -71.80
CA MET A 1 67.83 -13.56 -72.86
C MET A 1 67.64 -14.59 -73.97
N PRO A 2 66.50 -14.57 -74.68
CA PRO A 2 65.22 -13.97 -74.28
C PRO A 2 64.51 -14.95 -73.31
N GLU A 3 63.19 -15.16 -73.18
CA GLU A 3 62.00 -14.37 -73.54
C GLU A 3 60.90 -14.55 -72.47
N SER A 4 59.71 -13.99 -72.70
CA SER A 4 58.56 -14.00 -71.77
C SER A 4 57.37 -14.82 -72.27
N ALA A 5 56.84 -15.73 -71.44
CA ALA A 5 55.52 -16.34 -71.62
C ALA A 5 54.50 -15.72 -70.65
N VAL A 6 53.67 -14.81 -71.14
CA VAL A 6 52.58 -14.19 -70.36
C VAL A 6 51.30 -15.01 -70.54
N ILE A 7 50.89 -15.74 -69.50
CA ILE A 7 49.62 -16.47 -69.49
C ILE A 7 48.51 -15.59 -68.89
N ASN A 8 47.54 -15.22 -69.72
CA ASN A 8 46.30 -14.58 -69.27
C ASN A 8 45.44 -15.58 -68.47
N GLY A 9 45.40 -15.40 -67.15
CA GLY A 9 44.53 -16.16 -66.24
C GLY A 9 43.27 -15.39 -65.87
N ALA A 10 42.21 -15.51 -66.67
CA ALA A 10 40.91 -14.92 -66.35
C ALA A 10 40.18 -15.72 -65.26
N SER A 11 39.95 -15.12 -64.09
CA SER A 11 39.02 -15.63 -63.06
C SER A 11 38.55 -14.53 -62.08
N GLN A 12 38.12 -13.37 -62.60
CA GLN A 12 37.33 -12.42 -61.82
C GLN A 12 35.89 -12.94 -61.64
N ASN A 13 35.72 -13.96 -60.79
CA ASN A 13 34.39 -14.36 -60.35
C ASN A 13 34.46 -15.07 -58.99
N ARG A 14 34.49 -14.30 -57.90
CA ARG A 14 34.15 -14.81 -56.56
C ARG A 14 33.59 -13.72 -55.66
N MET A 15 32.39 -14.00 -55.16
CA MET A 15 31.78 -13.42 -53.96
C MET A 15 31.47 -11.92 -54.05
N ALA A 16 30.38 -11.60 -54.75
CA ALA A 16 29.55 -10.48 -54.32
C ALA A 16 29.21 -10.71 -52.84
N GLY A 17 29.77 -9.88 -51.96
CA GLY A 17 29.58 -10.06 -50.53
C GLY A 17 28.12 -9.87 -50.17
N GLU A 18 27.47 -10.94 -49.72
CA GLU A 18 26.19 -10.82 -49.02
C GLU A 18 26.40 -9.88 -47.84
N HIS A 19 25.88 -8.65 -47.95
CA HIS A 19 25.83 -7.70 -46.86
C HIS A 19 24.85 -8.23 -45.80
N SER A 20 25.33 -9.19 -45.00
CA SER A 20 24.52 -9.95 -44.07
C SER A 20 23.80 -8.97 -43.13
N PRO A 21 22.45 -8.90 -43.16
CA PRO A 21 21.69 -7.82 -42.52
C PRO A 21 21.88 -7.76 -41.00
N ALA A 22 22.29 -8.88 -40.39
CA ALA A 22 22.70 -9.00 -39.00
C ALA A 22 23.77 -7.97 -38.56
N SER A 23 24.67 -7.58 -39.47
CA SER A 23 25.72 -6.58 -39.20
C SER A 23 25.17 -5.16 -38.96
N THR A 24 24.06 -4.79 -39.61
CA THR A 24 23.47 -3.46 -39.47
C THR A 24 22.62 -3.32 -38.21
N LEU A 25 21.94 -4.41 -37.82
CA LEU A 25 21.13 -4.48 -36.61
C LEU A 25 21.98 -4.39 -35.34
N SER A 26 23.11 -5.09 -35.29
CA SER A 26 24.02 -5.07 -34.14
C SER A 26 24.62 -3.67 -33.90
N VAL A 27 25.02 -2.97 -34.96
CA VAL A 27 25.53 -1.58 -34.86
C VAL A 27 24.46 -0.61 -34.37
N ARG A 28 23.21 -0.74 -34.83
CA ARG A 28 22.08 0.10 -34.35
C ARG A 28 21.77 -0.18 -32.88
N LEU A 29 21.68 -1.45 -32.49
CA LEU A 29 21.45 -1.87 -31.10
C LEU A 29 22.56 -1.36 -30.16
N TRP A 30 23.83 -1.48 -30.56
CA TRP A 30 24.97 -1.01 -29.76
C TRP A 30 24.99 0.51 -29.59
N ARG A 31 24.60 1.28 -30.62
CA ARG A 31 24.42 2.73 -30.52
C ARG A 31 23.28 3.09 -29.56
N LEU A 32 22.14 2.38 -29.62
CA LEU A 32 21.01 2.58 -28.71
C LEU A 32 21.42 2.31 -27.25
N LEU A 33 22.09 1.19 -26.99
CA LEU A 33 22.60 0.85 -25.65
C LEU A 33 23.57 1.91 -25.10
N ARG A 34 24.44 2.48 -25.94
CA ARG A 34 25.34 3.59 -25.55
C ARG A 34 24.59 4.88 -25.20
N LEU A 35 23.50 5.19 -25.91
CA LEU A 35 22.64 6.34 -25.60
C LEU A 35 21.89 6.12 -24.27
N LEU A 36 21.33 4.93 -24.08
CA LEU A 36 20.65 4.53 -22.84
C LEU A 36 21.61 4.51 -21.64
N ALA A 37 22.87 4.12 -21.82
CA ALA A 37 23.91 4.14 -20.78
C ALA A 37 24.47 5.53 -20.45
N SER A 38 23.92 6.62 -20.99
CA SER A 38 24.52 7.95 -20.85
C SER A 38 24.27 8.59 -19.48
N LEU A 39 25.30 9.28 -18.95
CA LEU A 39 25.20 10.05 -17.69
C LEU A 39 24.15 11.16 -17.75
N LYS A 40 23.90 11.72 -18.93
CA LYS A 40 22.81 12.70 -19.16
C LYS A 40 21.45 12.11 -18.82
N LEU A 41 21.19 10.85 -19.22
CA LEU A 41 19.94 10.18 -18.92
C LEU A 41 19.82 9.85 -17.43
N THR A 42 20.92 9.50 -16.76
CA THR A 42 20.98 9.33 -15.30
C THR A 42 20.59 10.62 -14.57
N LEU A 43 21.18 11.76 -14.98
CA LEU A 43 20.87 13.07 -14.40
C LEU A 43 19.40 13.47 -14.64
N MET A 44 18.85 13.22 -15.83
CA MET A 44 17.43 13.44 -16.11
C MET A 44 16.51 12.56 -15.25
N GLY A 45 16.85 11.28 -15.07
CA GLY A 45 16.11 10.37 -14.21
C GLY A 45 16.13 10.79 -12.74
N LEU A 46 17.30 11.20 -12.22
CA LEU A 46 17.45 11.71 -10.86
C LEU A 46 16.71 13.03 -10.65
N LEU A 47 16.78 13.96 -11.61
CA LEU A 47 16.04 15.23 -11.55
C LEU A 47 14.53 15.00 -11.60
N GLY A 48 14.05 14.12 -12.49
CA GLY A 48 12.65 13.71 -12.56
C GLY A 48 12.16 13.08 -11.26
N LEU A 49 12.97 12.21 -10.65
CA LEU A 49 12.68 11.61 -9.35
C LEU A 49 12.62 12.65 -8.24
N ALA A 50 13.57 13.59 -8.18
CA ALA A 50 13.59 14.68 -7.20
C ALA A 50 12.37 15.60 -7.33
N MET A 51 11.97 15.94 -8.56
CA MET A 51 10.77 16.75 -8.80
C MET A 51 9.48 16.00 -8.44
N ALA A 52 9.40 14.70 -8.75
CA ALA A 52 8.24 13.87 -8.41
C ALA A 52 8.08 13.65 -6.90
N THR A 53 9.18 13.44 -6.17
CA THR A 53 9.15 13.32 -4.70
C THR A 53 8.84 14.66 -4.03
N LEU A 54 9.39 15.77 -4.52
CA LEU A 54 9.07 17.11 -4.04
C LEU A 54 7.59 17.48 -4.28
N GLY A 55 7.03 17.11 -5.44
CA GLY A 55 5.60 17.27 -5.72
C GLY A 55 4.73 16.47 -4.76
N ALA A 56 5.05 15.18 -4.57
CA ALA A 56 4.35 14.32 -3.62
C ALA A 56 4.44 14.83 -2.17
N ALA A 57 5.58 15.39 -1.75
CA ALA A 57 5.77 15.97 -0.42
C ALA A 57 4.94 17.24 -0.19
N ARG A 58 4.53 17.94 -1.25
CA ARG A 58 3.63 19.11 -1.18
C ARG A 58 2.15 18.75 -1.27
N GLY A 59 1.78 17.48 -1.25
CA GLY A 59 0.38 17.06 -1.36
C GLY A 59 -0.23 17.31 -2.73
N LEU A 60 0.58 17.55 -3.76
CA LEU A 60 0.11 17.26 -5.12
C LEU A 60 -0.17 15.77 -5.16
N ASP A 61 -1.31 15.37 -5.71
CA ASP A 61 -1.67 13.97 -5.96
C ASP A 61 -0.79 13.41 -7.07
N ALA A 62 0.48 13.22 -6.74
CA ALA A 62 1.50 12.62 -7.55
C ALA A 62 1.12 11.15 -7.71
N THR A 63 0.33 10.87 -8.73
CA THR A 63 -0.08 9.53 -9.14
C THR A 63 1.16 8.66 -9.23
N GLY A 64 1.06 7.39 -8.81
CA GLY A 64 2.23 6.54 -8.55
C GLY A 64 3.24 6.48 -9.70
N TRP A 65 2.74 6.56 -10.93
CA TRP A 65 3.52 6.59 -12.17
C TRP A 65 4.52 7.76 -12.26
N LEU A 66 4.26 8.94 -11.68
CA LEU A 66 5.17 10.09 -11.72
C LEU A 66 6.52 9.81 -11.03
N VAL A 67 6.51 8.92 -10.03
CA VAL A 67 7.71 8.45 -9.33
C VAL A 67 8.22 7.14 -9.95
N ALA A 68 7.32 6.25 -10.40
CA ALA A 68 7.71 4.98 -11.02
C ALA A 68 8.43 5.16 -12.37
N ALA A 69 8.02 6.14 -13.19
CA ALA A 69 8.62 6.41 -14.49
C ALA A 69 10.11 6.80 -14.42
N PRO A 70 10.57 7.77 -13.59
CA PRO A 70 12.00 8.05 -13.46
C PRO A 70 12.78 6.88 -12.82
N LEU A 71 12.17 6.11 -11.91
CA LEU A 71 12.80 4.89 -11.37
C LEU A 71 13.00 3.82 -12.45
N ALA A 72 12.01 3.56 -13.28
CA ALA A 72 12.12 2.64 -14.42
C ALA A 72 13.16 3.12 -15.44
N LEU A 73 13.22 4.43 -15.71
CA LEU A 73 14.24 5.03 -16.57
C LEU A 73 15.66 4.81 -16.02
N LEU A 74 15.84 5.01 -14.71
CA LEU A 74 17.12 4.75 -14.02
C LEU A 74 17.50 3.26 -14.05
N ALA A 75 16.53 2.35 -13.88
CA ALA A 75 16.79 0.91 -14.01
C ALA A 75 17.24 0.52 -15.43
N VAL A 76 16.59 1.04 -16.48
CA VAL A 76 16.97 0.79 -17.88
C VAL A 76 18.33 1.42 -18.22
N ASN A 77 18.59 2.64 -17.76
CA ASN A 77 19.89 3.32 -17.88
C ASN A 77 21.01 2.49 -17.24
N LEU A 78 20.78 1.97 -16.04
CA LEU A 78 21.74 1.17 -15.29
C LEU A 78 21.99 -0.20 -15.95
N ALA A 79 20.94 -0.88 -16.41
CA ALA A 79 21.07 -2.13 -17.18
C ALA A 79 21.94 -1.93 -18.44
N ALA A 80 21.70 -0.87 -19.20
CA ALA A 80 22.51 -0.53 -20.37
C ALA A 80 23.97 -0.19 -20.00
N ALA A 81 24.19 0.54 -18.90
CA ALA A 81 25.52 0.89 -18.41
C ALA A 81 26.34 -0.34 -17.98
N ILE A 82 25.73 -1.30 -17.28
CA ILE A 82 26.34 -2.59 -16.90
C ILE A 82 26.76 -3.38 -18.15
N TRP A 83 25.91 -3.42 -19.18
CA TRP A 83 26.19 -4.15 -20.41
C TRP A 83 27.32 -3.51 -21.22
N VAL A 84 27.28 -2.19 -21.43
CA VAL A 84 28.23 -1.47 -22.27
C VAL A 84 29.59 -1.31 -21.61
N THR A 85 29.65 -1.12 -20.29
CA THR A 85 30.88 -0.74 -19.58
C THR A 85 31.60 -1.96 -19.02
N PRO A 86 32.81 -2.34 -19.51
CA PRO A 86 33.50 -3.53 -19.03
C PRO A 86 33.95 -3.40 -17.56
N LEU A 87 34.26 -2.18 -17.09
CA LEU A 87 34.72 -1.93 -15.72
C LEU A 87 33.75 -2.45 -14.65
N PHE A 88 32.43 -2.38 -14.88
CA PHE A 88 31.44 -2.94 -13.96
C PHE A 88 31.49 -4.47 -13.90
N ARG A 89 31.85 -5.15 -15.00
CA ARG A 89 31.86 -6.61 -15.11
C ARG A 89 33.15 -7.26 -14.58
N VAL A 90 34.27 -6.52 -14.55
CA VAL A 90 35.57 -7.02 -14.06
C VAL A 90 35.63 -7.12 -12.53
N LYS A 91 34.86 -6.30 -11.80
CA LYS A 91 34.90 -6.25 -10.32
C LYS A 91 33.60 -6.86 -9.73
N PRO A 92 33.58 -8.11 -9.25
CA PRO A 92 32.33 -8.82 -8.93
C PRO A 92 31.50 -8.16 -7.82
N ALA A 93 32.12 -7.61 -6.77
CA ALA A 93 31.40 -6.88 -5.72
C ALA A 93 30.77 -5.58 -6.27
N LEU A 94 31.45 -4.89 -7.19
CA LEU A 94 30.94 -3.68 -7.84
C LEU A 94 29.82 -4.02 -8.84
N PHE A 95 29.96 -5.12 -9.60
CA PHE A 95 28.89 -5.66 -10.45
C PHE A 95 27.63 -5.91 -9.63
N GLY A 96 27.76 -6.70 -8.56
CA GLY A 96 26.66 -7.06 -7.68
C GLY A 96 25.97 -5.85 -7.05
N PHE A 97 26.74 -4.85 -6.61
CA PHE A 97 26.18 -3.58 -6.10
C PHE A 97 25.27 -2.89 -7.14
N HIS A 98 25.69 -2.80 -8.41
CA HIS A 98 24.88 -2.17 -9.45
C HIS A 98 23.66 -3.02 -9.83
N VAL A 99 23.77 -4.35 -9.82
CA VAL A 99 22.60 -5.24 -10.00
C VAL A 99 21.60 -5.07 -8.84
N GLY A 100 22.06 -5.02 -7.59
CA GLY A 100 21.22 -4.77 -6.43
C GLY A 100 20.53 -3.40 -6.49
N LEU A 101 21.25 -2.34 -6.89
CA LEU A 101 20.69 -1.00 -7.08
C LEU A 101 19.63 -0.98 -8.19
N MET A 102 19.84 -1.71 -9.29
CA MET A 102 18.85 -1.90 -10.35
C MET A 102 17.60 -2.62 -9.83
N SER A 103 17.77 -3.71 -9.07
CA SER A 103 16.66 -4.42 -8.41
C SER A 103 15.89 -3.51 -7.45
N LEU A 104 16.58 -2.64 -6.70
CA LEU A 104 15.96 -1.66 -5.82
C LEU A 104 15.11 -0.64 -6.61
N PHE A 105 15.60 -0.12 -7.74
CA PHE A 105 14.81 0.78 -8.60
C PHE A 105 13.58 0.09 -9.20
N ILE A 106 13.71 -1.18 -9.63
CA ILE A 106 12.59 -1.97 -10.15
C ILE A 106 11.54 -2.21 -9.04
N ALA A 107 11.96 -2.64 -7.85
CA ALA A 107 11.07 -2.89 -6.72
C ALA A 107 10.41 -1.58 -6.20
N LEU A 108 11.11 -0.45 -6.24
CA LEU A 108 10.51 0.86 -5.92
C LEU A 108 9.48 1.28 -6.98
N ALA A 109 9.77 1.08 -8.27
CA ALA A 109 8.81 1.37 -9.34
C ALA A 109 7.55 0.48 -9.22
N ALA A 110 7.73 -0.81 -8.94
CA ALA A 110 6.64 -1.76 -8.70
C ALA A 110 5.79 -1.38 -7.48
N SER A 111 6.41 -1.09 -6.33
CA SER A 111 5.72 -0.57 -5.12
C SER A 111 4.86 0.65 -5.46
N GLN A 112 5.41 1.62 -6.19
CA GLN A 112 4.70 2.84 -6.53
C GLN A 112 3.47 2.62 -7.43
N LEU A 113 3.44 1.54 -8.22
CA LEU A 113 2.33 1.19 -9.11
C LEU A 113 1.29 0.25 -8.47
N THR A 114 1.71 -0.64 -7.55
CA THR A 114 0.89 -1.70 -6.96
C THR A 114 0.42 -1.41 -5.53
N ARG A 115 1.11 -0.54 -4.79
CA ARG A 115 0.76 -0.29 -3.38
C ARG A 115 -0.65 0.28 -3.25
N PHE A 116 -1.37 -0.21 -2.26
CA PHE A 116 -2.72 0.18 -1.96
C PHE A 116 -2.80 0.71 -0.52
N LYS A 117 -3.51 1.84 -0.37
CA LYS A 117 -3.81 2.45 0.92
C LYS A 117 -5.27 2.86 0.96
N GLY A 118 -5.92 2.54 2.06
CA GLY A 118 -7.30 2.95 2.31
C GLY A 118 -7.67 2.75 3.77
N HIS A 119 -8.93 3.03 4.07
CA HIS A 119 -9.51 2.84 5.39
C HIS A 119 -10.95 2.33 5.27
N PHE A 120 -11.42 1.62 6.29
CA PHE A 120 -12.83 1.22 6.41
C PHE A 120 -13.24 1.26 7.88
N GLU A 121 -14.54 1.16 8.12
CA GLU A 121 -15.13 1.01 9.44
C GLU A 121 -15.91 -0.30 9.48
N ILE A 122 -15.79 -1.05 10.57
CA ILE A 122 -16.47 -2.33 10.74
C ILE A 122 -17.07 -2.43 12.14
N THR A 123 -18.28 -2.99 12.22
CA THR A 123 -19.08 -3.14 13.44
C THR A 123 -18.88 -4.52 14.07
N GLU A 124 -18.98 -4.66 15.38
CA GLU A 124 -18.89 -5.98 16.05
C GLU A 124 -19.98 -6.96 15.56
N GLY A 125 -19.53 -8.14 15.13
CA GLY A 125 -20.31 -9.19 14.48
C GLY A 125 -20.34 -9.10 12.95
N GLN A 126 -19.88 -7.99 12.36
CA GLN A 126 -19.88 -7.80 10.91
C GLN A 126 -18.74 -8.59 10.26
N ALA A 127 -19.02 -9.23 9.13
CA ALA A 127 -18.01 -9.79 8.23
C ALA A 127 -17.28 -8.67 7.47
N PHE A 128 -15.99 -8.85 7.21
CA PHE A 128 -15.25 -7.92 6.37
C PHE A 128 -15.63 -8.06 4.89
N ASP A 129 -16.06 -6.96 4.27
CA ASP A 129 -16.26 -6.84 2.83
C ASP A 129 -15.28 -5.79 2.26
N PRO A 130 -14.43 -6.13 1.28
CA PRO A 130 -13.58 -5.18 0.55
C PRO A 130 -14.32 -3.94 0.02
N ALA A 131 -15.62 -4.04 -0.27
CA ALA A 131 -16.45 -2.91 -0.69
C ALA A 131 -16.57 -1.78 0.37
N LEU A 132 -16.24 -2.06 1.65
CA LEU A 132 -16.18 -1.06 2.71
C LEU A 132 -14.93 -0.16 2.64
N ILE A 133 -13.90 -0.55 1.87
CA ILE A 133 -12.64 0.20 1.83
C ILE A 133 -12.80 1.49 1.01
N LYS A 134 -12.73 2.62 1.70
CA LYS A 134 -12.49 3.93 1.11
C LYS A 134 -11.01 4.02 0.75
N VAL A 135 -10.72 4.13 -0.54
CA VAL A 135 -9.35 4.12 -1.06
C VAL A 135 -8.75 5.52 -0.94
N ASP A 136 -7.71 5.67 -0.11
CA ASP A 136 -7.00 6.94 0.08
C ASP A 136 -6.11 7.28 -1.13
N ARG A 137 -5.59 6.25 -1.80
CA ARG A 137 -4.75 6.38 -2.99
C ARG A 137 -5.00 5.22 -3.93
N GLN A 138 -5.60 5.51 -5.08
CA GLN A 138 -5.88 4.48 -6.08
C GLN A 138 -4.56 3.99 -6.70
N PRO A 139 -4.29 2.67 -6.68
CA PRO A 139 -3.12 2.10 -7.33
C PRO A 139 -3.30 2.17 -8.86
N PHE A 140 -2.19 2.09 -9.61
CA PHE A 140 -2.27 2.00 -11.07
C PHE A 140 -2.68 0.60 -11.52
N ILE A 141 -2.28 -0.42 -10.76
CA ILE A 141 -2.72 -1.80 -10.90
C ILE A 141 -3.56 -2.13 -9.67
N THR A 142 -4.88 -2.28 -9.83
CA THR A 142 -5.75 -2.70 -8.72
C THR A 142 -5.32 -4.09 -8.25
N PRO A 143 -4.90 -4.26 -6.98
CA PRO A 143 -4.61 -5.59 -6.46
C PRO A 143 -5.91 -6.39 -6.41
N ASP A 144 -5.86 -7.62 -6.90
CA ASP A 144 -6.88 -8.60 -6.57
C ASP A 144 -6.73 -8.92 -5.07
N LEU A 145 -7.72 -8.56 -4.28
CA LEU A 145 -7.75 -8.80 -2.84
C LEU A 145 -8.77 -9.91 -2.57
N PRO A 146 -8.35 -11.19 -2.56
CA PRO A 146 -9.21 -12.34 -2.24
C PRO A 146 -9.50 -12.36 -0.74
N MET A 147 -10.27 -11.37 -0.28
CA MET A 147 -10.45 -11.03 1.13
C MET A 147 -11.90 -10.83 1.56
N ARG A 148 -12.88 -11.02 0.67
CA ARG A 148 -14.29 -11.03 1.07
C ARG A 148 -14.54 -12.14 2.07
N GLU A 149 -15.17 -11.78 3.20
CA GLU A 149 -15.44 -12.66 4.34
C GLU A 149 -14.19 -13.31 4.96
N ALA A 150 -12.99 -12.78 4.70
CA ALA A 150 -11.74 -13.32 5.25
C ALA A 150 -11.69 -13.31 6.78
N PHE A 151 -12.45 -12.41 7.42
CA PHE A 151 -12.62 -12.39 8.87
C PHE A 151 -13.93 -11.69 9.27
N HIS A 152 -14.34 -11.91 10.52
CA HIS A 152 -15.39 -11.17 11.20
C HIS A 152 -14.78 -10.34 12.34
N GLN A 153 -15.31 -9.14 12.54
CA GLN A 153 -15.01 -8.33 13.71
C GLN A 153 -15.68 -8.97 14.94
N GLY A 154 -14.88 -9.47 15.88
CA GLY A 154 -15.31 -9.90 17.20
C GLY A 154 -15.50 -8.72 18.16
N SER A 155 -15.44 -8.98 19.46
CA SER A 155 -15.57 -7.95 20.50
C SER A 155 -14.49 -6.88 20.43
N LEU A 156 -14.89 -5.62 20.66
CA LEU A 156 -14.00 -4.48 20.83
C LEU A 156 -13.98 -4.03 22.31
N SER A 157 -12.79 -3.76 22.84
CA SER A 157 -12.61 -3.15 24.15
C SER A 157 -11.57 -2.04 24.05
N VAL A 158 -11.87 -0.85 24.60
CA VAL A 158 -10.87 0.22 24.69
C VAL A 158 -10.79 0.75 26.11
N GLN A 159 -9.59 0.65 26.66
CA GLN A 159 -9.28 1.15 27.99
C GLN A 159 -9.01 2.66 27.95
N TYR A 160 -9.53 3.36 28.95
CA TYR A 160 -9.33 4.79 29.17
C TYR A 160 -8.85 5.02 30.60
N ALA A 161 -7.79 5.79 30.74
CA ALA A 161 -7.39 6.38 32.02
C ALA A 161 -8.27 7.61 32.33
N PRO A 162 -8.15 8.21 33.53
CA PRO A 162 -8.78 9.49 33.84
C PRO A 162 -8.55 10.57 32.75
N ASP A 163 -9.44 11.54 32.70
CA ASP A 163 -9.58 12.56 31.67
C ASP A 163 -9.73 12.02 30.24
N MET A 164 -10.27 10.80 30.11
CA MET A 164 -10.54 10.13 28.83
C MET A 164 -9.26 9.91 27.99
N VAL A 165 -8.11 9.79 28.65
CA VAL A 165 -6.83 9.49 27.98
C VAL A 165 -6.86 8.03 27.49
N ARG A 166 -6.83 7.83 26.16
CA ARG A 166 -6.85 6.50 25.55
C ARG A 166 -5.64 5.68 26.01
N ARG A 167 -5.89 4.44 26.41
CA ARG A 167 -4.89 3.41 26.69
C ARG A 167 -4.98 2.34 25.61
N GLU A 168 -4.91 1.06 25.99
CA GLU A 168 -4.91 -0.06 25.04
C GLU A 168 -6.26 -0.22 24.34
N THR A 169 -6.20 -0.46 23.03
CA THR A 169 -7.32 -0.87 22.18
C THR A 169 -7.13 -2.36 21.90
N GLU A 170 -8.12 -3.18 22.23
CA GLU A 170 -8.15 -4.61 21.92
C GLU A 170 -9.31 -4.90 20.98
N SER A 171 -9.02 -5.49 19.83
CA SER A 171 -10.01 -5.87 18.83
C SER A 171 -9.85 -7.36 18.54
N LEU A 172 -10.84 -8.17 18.95
CA LEU A 172 -10.86 -9.59 18.66
C LEU A 172 -11.33 -9.80 17.22
N ILE A 173 -10.66 -10.70 16.51
CA ILE A 173 -10.92 -11.05 15.11
C ILE A 173 -11.18 -12.55 15.04
N HIS A 174 -12.24 -12.95 14.35
CA HIS A 174 -12.59 -14.35 14.12
C HIS A 174 -12.41 -14.68 12.64
N PHE A 175 -11.64 -15.72 12.32
CA PHE A 175 -11.53 -16.23 10.97
C PHE A 175 -12.61 -17.30 10.69
N PRO A 176 -13.04 -17.50 9.43
CA PRO A 176 -13.94 -18.60 9.06
C PRO A 176 -13.42 -19.99 9.41
N THR A 177 -12.10 -20.15 9.58
CA THR A 177 -11.42 -21.36 10.05
C THR A 177 -11.64 -21.67 11.54
N GLY A 178 -12.26 -20.75 12.30
CA GLY A 178 -12.42 -20.83 13.75
C GLY A 178 -11.24 -20.26 14.55
N GLU A 179 -10.14 -19.89 13.89
CA GLU A 179 -9.01 -19.19 14.52
C GLU A 179 -9.44 -17.82 15.06
N ARG A 180 -8.79 -17.37 16.14
CA ARG A 180 -9.00 -16.06 16.75
C ARG A 180 -7.69 -15.29 16.85
N TYR A 181 -7.73 -14.02 16.47
CA TYR A 181 -6.58 -13.12 16.54
C TYR A 181 -6.94 -11.85 17.33
N GLN A 182 -6.04 -11.36 18.16
CA GLN A 182 -6.23 -10.12 18.93
C GLN A 182 -5.37 -9.02 18.31
N ALA A 183 -6.01 -8.14 17.54
CA ALA A 183 -5.37 -6.93 17.03
C ALA A 183 -5.32 -5.86 18.11
N SER A 184 -4.22 -5.09 18.15
CA SER A 184 -4.06 -3.95 19.06
C SER A 184 -3.30 -2.80 18.39
N ASP A 185 -3.21 -1.65 19.07
CA ASP A 185 -2.56 -0.44 18.53
C ASP A 185 -1.13 -0.68 17.99
N GLY A 186 -0.40 -1.65 18.55
CA GLY A 186 0.94 -2.07 18.11
C GLY A 186 1.01 -3.38 17.32
N ARG A 187 -0.11 -4.09 17.15
CA ARG A 187 -0.19 -5.42 16.52
C ARG A 187 -1.24 -5.41 15.41
N PRO A 188 -0.86 -5.11 14.15
CA PRO A 188 -1.80 -5.17 13.03
C PRO A 188 -2.26 -6.60 12.79
N LEU A 189 -3.48 -6.78 12.32
CA LEU A 189 -3.92 -8.01 11.67
C LEU A 189 -3.19 -8.09 10.31
N VAL A 190 -2.63 -9.26 9.98
CA VAL A 190 -1.90 -9.49 8.72
C VAL A 190 -2.52 -10.66 8.00
N ILE A 191 -2.90 -10.46 6.73
CA ILE A 191 -3.47 -11.49 5.86
C ILE A 191 -2.75 -11.40 4.51
N GLY A 192 -1.91 -12.39 4.20
CA GLY A 192 -0.97 -12.30 3.08
C GLY A 192 -0.08 -11.06 3.19
N ASP A 193 0.07 -10.32 2.08
CA ASP A 193 0.83 -9.07 2.02
C ASP A 193 0.06 -7.83 2.53
N THR A 194 -1.16 -8.00 3.03
CA THR A 194 -2.02 -6.91 3.50
C THR A 194 -1.99 -6.80 5.02
N ARG A 195 -1.84 -5.57 5.52
CA ARG A 195 -1.81 -5.21 6.93
C ARG A 195 -2.97 -4.29 7.29
N PHE A 196 -3.66 -4.65 8.37
CA PHE A 196 -4.83 -3.98 8.90
C PHE A 196 -4.48 -3.38 10.27
N TYR A 197 -4.29 -2.07 10.30
CA TYR A 197 -3.94 -1.34 11.52
C TYR A 197 -5.20 -0.74 12.15
N LEU A 198 -5.38 -0.90 13.47
CA LEU A 198 -6.42 -0.18 14.20
C LEU A 198 -6.18 1.33 14.10
N THR A 199 -7.26 2.08 13.88
CA THR A 199 -7.24 3.55 13.94
C THR A 199 -7.78 4.05 15.26
N HIS A 200 -7.65 5.35 15.51
CA HIS A 200 -8.21 5.96 16.71
C HIS A 200 -9.72 6.21 16.59
N ASN A 201 -10.26 6.18 15.35
CA ASN A 201 -11.68 6.32 15.04
C ASN A 201 -12.40 5.02 15.41
N LYS A 202 -13.45 5.19 16.21
CA LYS A 202 -14.34 4.15 16.74
C LYS A 202 -15.52 4.84 17.40
N GLY A 203 -16.60 4.11 17.62
CA GLY A 203 -17.78 4.64 18.30
C GLY A 203 -18.87 3.60 18.41
N PHE A 204 -20.10 4.07 18.55
CA PHE A 204 -21.28 3.21 18.57
C PHE A 204 -21.88 3.07 17.17
N SER A 205 -22.43 1.91 16.86
CA SER A 205 -23.12 1.61 15.61
C SER A 205 -24.47 0.95 15.88
N LEU A 206 -25.48 1.33 15.11
CA LEU A 206 -26.78 0.67 15.12
C LEU A 206 -26.77 -0.48 14.13
N VAL A 207 -27.03 -1.69 14.61
CA VAL A 207 -27.38 -2.81 13.74
C VAL A 207 -28.89 -2.77 13.54
N VAL A 208 -29.32 -2.63 12.29
CA VAL A 208 -30.72 -2.45 11.91
C VAL A 208 -31.14 -3.38 10.79
N ASP A 209 -32.39 -3.80 10.84
CA ASP A 209 -33.08 -4.42 9.70
C ASP A 209 -34.06 -3.41 9.11
N TRP A 210 -34.09 -3.32 7.79
CA TRP A 210 -35.11 -2.61 7.04
C TRP A 210 -36.05 -3.60 6.36
N TYR A 211 -37.34 -3.49 6.66
CA TYR A 211 -38.42 -4.27 6.06
C TYR A 211 -39.16 -3.40 5.04
N GLY A 212 -39.38 -3.94 3.84
CA GLY A 212 -40.17 -3.27 2.80
C GLY A 212 -41.67 -3.23 3.14
N ARG A 213 -42.47 -2.55 2.31
CA ARG A 213 -43.95 -2.58 2.42
C ARG A 213 -44.55 -3.97 2.24
N ASP A 214 -43.81 -4.92 1.66
CA ASP A 214 -44.16 -6.33 1.54
C ASP A 214 -43.85 -7.16 2.82
N GLY A 215 -43.30 -6.52 3.86
CA GLY A 215 -42.92 -7.16 5.11
C GLY A 215 -41.65 -8.01 5.03
N ARG A 216 -40.92 -8.00 3.91
CA ARG A 216 -39.67 -8.75 3.75
C ARG A 216 -38.48 -7.89 4.14
N ILE A 217 -37.47 -8.48 4.80
CA ILE A 217 -36.19 -7.82 5.02
C ILE A 217 -35.58 -7.54 3.65
N THR A 218 -35.42 -6.25 3.33
CA THR A 218 -34.85 -5.78 2.06
C THR A 218 -33.41 -5.29 2.25
N GLN A 219 -33.01 -4.95 3.48
CA GLN A 219 -31.61 -4.67 3.81
C GLN A 219 -31.32 -4.91 5.30
N MET A 220 -30.21 -5.58 5.60
CA MET A 220 -29.53 -5.52 6.92
C MET A 220 -28.42 -4.47 6.83
N GLY A 221 -28.24 -3.65 7.86
CA GLY A 221 -27.30 -2.53 7.81
C GLY A 221 -26.70 -2.13 9.16
N THR A 222 -25.57 -1.42 9.08
CA THR A 222 -24.88 -0.82 10.23
C THR A 222 -24.79 0.69 10.04
N ILE A 223 -25.28 1.47 11.01
CA ILE A 223 -25.25 2.93 10.97
C ILE A 223 -24.30 3.43 12.06
N ASN A 224 -23.09 3.84 11.65
CA ASN A 224 -22.04 4.30 12.55
C ASN A 224 -22.29 5.74 13.02
N PHE A 225 -22.31 5.96 14.34
CA PHE A 225 -22.27 7.30 14.92
C PHE A 225 -20.87 7.92 14.84
N PRO A 226 -20.75 9.26 14.88
CA PRO A 226 -19.45 9.95 14.93
C PRO A 226 -18.55 9.46 16.08
N SER A 227 -17.23 9.53 15.89
CA SER A 227 -16.30 8.83 16.78
C SER A 227 -16.39 9.24 18.26
N TYR A 228 -16.53 8.24 19.12
CA TYR A 228 -16.66 8.36 20.57
C TYR A 228 -15.34 7.96 21.29
N PRO A 229 -14.95 8.63 22.39
CA PRO A 229 -15.56 9.81 23.03
C PRO A 229 -15.17 11.14 22.38
N ARG A 230 -14.40 11.15 21.29
CA ARG A 230 -13.85 12.36 20.65
C ARG A 230 -14.93 13.40 20.29
N LEU A 231 -16.11 12.96 19.89
CA LEU A 231 -17.26 13.78 19.53
C LEU A 231 -18.45 13.52 20.49
N LEU A 232 -18.17 13.51 21.81
CA LEU A 232 -19.13 13.28 22.89
C LEU A 232 -20.44 14.09 22.73
N ASN A 233 -20.34 15.35 22.34
CA ASN A 233 -21.48 16.28 22.21
C ASN A 233 -22.16 16.24 20.83
N SER A 234 -21.70 15.38 19.92
CA SER A 234 -22.14 15.34 18.52
C SER A 234 -22.36 13.89 18.08
N GLN A 235 -23.28 13.22 18.78
CA GLN A 235 -23.65 11.82 18.55
C GLN A 235 -24.96 11.71 17.78
N SER A 236 -25.04 12.40 16.63
CA SER A 236 -26.13 12.28 15.67
C SER A 236 -25.60 11.84 14.30
N VAL A 237 -26.45 11.17 13.54
CA VAL A 237 -26.20 10.73 12.17
C VAL A 237 -27.48 10.85 11.37
N GLN A 238 -27.37 11.25 10.11
CA GLN A 238 -28.51 11.27 9.19
C GLN A 238 -28.40 10.06 8.26
N TRP A 239 -29.49 9.31 8.14
CA TRP A 239 -29.56 8.10 7.32
C TRP A 239 -30.74 8.22 6.35
N GLN A 240 -30.52 7.78 5.11
CA GLN A 240 -31.59 7.62 4.15
C GLN A 240 -31.99 6.14 4.12
N THR A 241 -33.25 5.88 4.44
CA THR A 241 -33.85 4.54 4.35
C THR A 241 -33.83 4.05 2.90
N PRO A 242 -33.85 2.73 2.64
CA PRO A 242 -34.08 2.19 1.31
C PRO A 242 -35.44 2.59 0.70
N GLY A 243 -36.41 2.98 1.53
CA GLY A 243 -37.67 3.59 1.11
C GLY A 243 -37.58 5.06 0.69
N GLY A 244 -36.40 5.69 0.75
CA GLY A 244 -36.13 7.07 0.35
C GLY A 244 -36.31 8.12 1.45
N GLU A 245 -36.98 7.80 2.56
CA GLU A 245 -37.17 8.68 3.72
C GLU A 245 -35.84 8.96 4.43
N ARG A 246 -35.67 10.19 4.92
CA ARG A 246 -34.49 10.63 5.68
C ARG A 246 -34.82 10.67 7.17
N LEU A 247 -34.00 10.01 7.98
CA LEU A 247 -34.10 9.99 9.44
C LEU A 247 -32.87 10.67 10.06
N GLU A 248 -33.05 11.45 11.11
CA GLU A 248 -31.96 11.79 12.04
C GLU A 248 -32.00 10.80 13.21
N MET A 249 -30.88 10.13 13.48
CA MET A 249 -30.71 9.28 14.64
C MET A 249 -29.77 9.96 15.61
N ARG A 250 -30.13 10.01 16.89
CA ARG A 250 -29.36 10.66 17.94
C ARG A 250 -29.17 9.72 19.13
N LEU A 251 -27.92 9.38 19.41
CA LEU A 251 -27.54 8.64 20.59
C LEU A 251 -27.29 9.62 21.75
N ARG A 252 -27.70 9.24 22.96
CA ARG A 252 -27.25 9.91 24.20
C ARG A 252 -26.40 8.92 24.99
N PRO A 253 -25.07 8.89 24.81
CA PRO A 253 -24.18 8.07 25.61
C PRO A 253 -24.34 8.34 27.10
N ARG A 254 -24.10 7.32 27.93
CA ARG A 254 -24.03 7.50 29.38
C ARG A 254 -22.91 8.49 29.72
N THR A 255 -23.14 9.38 30.69
CA THR A 255 -22.11 10.27 31.22
C THR A 255 -20.98 9.45 31.86
N ILE A 256 -19.74 9.72 31.47
CA ILE A 256 -18.55 9.03 31.97
C ILE A 256 -17.87 9.93 33.01
N PRO A 257 -17.56 9.43 34.23
CA PRO A 257 -16.80 10.19 35.21
C PRO A 257 -15.37 10.44 34.68
N ARG A 258 -14.94 11.70 34.63
CA ARG A 258 -13.58 12.03 34.15
C ARG A 258 -12.49 11.55 35.09
N GLU A 259 -12.76 11.50 36.40
CA GLU A 259 -11.77 11.18 37.44
C GLU A 259 -11.43 9.69 37.53
N GLN A 260 -12.10 8.82 36.75
CA GLN A 260 -12.00 7.37 36.88
C GLN A 260 -11.52 6.71 35.59
N ALA A 261 -10.80 5.60 35.72
CA ALA A 261 -10.53 4.72 34.60
C ALA A 261 -11.85 4.08 34.12
N TRP A 262 -11.99 3.94 32.80
CA TRP A 262 -13.21 3.46 32.16
C TRP A 262 -12.87 2.55 30.97
N VAL A 263 -13.81 1.71 30.57
CA VAL A 263 -13.68 0.83 29.41
C VAL A 263 -14.86 1.06 28.48
N LEU A 264 -14.56 1.41 27.23
CA LEU A 264 -15.53 1.38 26.14
C LEU A 264 -15.72 -0.08 25.74
N ASP A 265 -16.83 -0.67 26.19
CA ASP A 265 -17.32 -1.98 25.79
C ASP A 265 -18.81 -1.90 25.41
N GLN A 266 -19.31 -2.92 24.73
CA GLN A 266 -20.72 -2.99 24.33
C GLN A 266 -21.67 -3.05 25.55
N ALA A 267 -21.29 -3.75 26.62
CA ALA A 267 -22.14 -3.98 27.80
C ALA A 267 -22.44 -2.71 28.60
N LYS A 268 -21.57 -1.70 28.54
CA LYS A 268 -21.71 -0.40 29.21
C LYS A 268 -22.16 0.72 28.26
N SER A 269 -22.50 0.38 27.01
CA SER A 269 -22.96 1.34 25.99
C SER A 269 -24.36 1.89 26.28
N ALA A 270 -24.83 2.86 25.49
CA ALA A 270 -26.15 3.45 25.68
C ALA A 270 -27.26 2.56 25.07
N ASN A 271 -28.36 2.39 25.80
CA ASN A 271 -29.44 1.47 25.40
C ASN A 271 -30.60 2.15 24.66
N VAL A 272 -30.45 3.43 24.28
CA VAL A 272 -31.54 4.27 23.78
C VAL A 272 -31.08 5.18 22.66
N VAL A 273 -31.81 5.17 21.55
CA VAL A 273 -31.66 6.08 20.42
C VAL A 273 -32.93 6.90 20.27
N TRP A 274 -32.78 8.15 19.89
CA TRP A 274 -33.89 9.01 19.46
C TRP A 274 -33.85 9.09 17.95
N VAL A 275 -34.96 8.81 17.28
CA VAL A 275 -35.10 8.85 15.83
C VAL A 275 -36.10 9.95 15.49
N THR A 276 -35.66 10.95 14.73
CA THR A 276 -36.50 12.01 14.19
C THR A 276 -36.79 11.71 12.72
N ASP A 277 -38.08 11.64 12.36
CA ASP A 277 -38.50 11.46 10.97
C ASP A 277 -38.41 12.76 10.13
N GLY A 278 -38.72 12.66 8.83
CA GLY A 278 -38.73 13.81 7.93
C GLY A 278 -39.82 14.86 8.21
N HIS A 279 -40.75 14.58 9.13
CA HIS A 279 -41.80 15.50 9.59
C HIS A 279 -41.47 16.16 10.93
N GLY A 280 -40.34 15.79 11.56
CA GLY A 280 -39.91 16.29 12.87
C GLY A 280 -40.46 15.49 14.06
N THR A 281 -41.15 14.37 13.84
CA THR A 281 -41.61 13.50 14.92
C THR A 281 -40.42 12.78 15.53
N GLU A 282 -40.08 13.10 16.79
CA GLU A 282 -39.03 12.39 17.52
C GLU A 282 -39.62 11.21 18.31
N GLN A 283 -39.12 10.01 18.05
CA GLN A 283 -39.51 8.78 18.73
C GLN A 283 -38.30 8.14 19.42
N ARG A 284 -38.52 7.56 20.59
CA ARG A 284 -37.51 6.78 21.31
C ARG A 284 -37.52 5.33 20.80
N LEU A 285 -36.35 4.77 20.56
CA LEU A 285 -36.17 3.39 20.11
C LEU A 285 -35.09 2.68 20.95
N VAL A 286 -35.37 1.46 21.42
CA VAL A 286 -34.42 0.57 22.10
C VAL A 286 -34.23 -0.74 21.33
N PRO A 287 -33.16 -1.52 21.57
CA PRO A 287 -32.95 -2.82 20.93
C PRO A 287 -34.16 -3.76 21.06
N GLY A 288 -34.58 -4.33 19.94
CA GLY A 288 -35.78 -5.16 19.79
C GLY A 288 -36.99 -4.40 19.25
N GLU A 289 -37.07 -3.08 19.43
CA GLU A 289 -38.22 -2.27 18.98
C GLU A 289 -38.20 -1.96 17.48
N GLU A 290 -39.37 -1.57 16.98
CA GLU A 290 -39.65 -1.35 15.57
C GLU A 290 -40.36 0.00 15.35
N LEU A 291 -39.86 0.77 14.40
CA LEU A 291 -40.42 2.05 13.95
C LEU A 291 -41.13 1.85 12.61
N ASN A 292 -42.44 2.07 12.58
CA ASN A 292 -43.22 2.07 11.34
C ASN A 292 -43.03 3.40 10.61
N LEU A 293 -42.76 3.33 9.31
CA LEU A 293 -42.45 4.45 8.41
C LEU A 293 -43.31 4.35 7.15
N ALA A 294 -43.41 5.42 6.36
CA ALA A 294 -44.39 5.45 5.27
C ALA A 294 -44.10 4.41 4.17
N ASN A 295 -42.83 4.05 3.98
CA ASN A 295 -42.36 3.11 2.96
C ASN A 295 -41.78 1.80 3.51
N GLY A 296 -41.94 1.52 4.81
CA GLY A 296 -41.43 0.28 5.40
C GLY A 296 -41.41 0.30 6.92
N LYS A 297 -40.61 -0.59 7.51
CA LYS A 297 -40.39 -0.67 8.96
C LYS A 297 -38.90 -0.77 9.24
N LEU A 298 -38.42 0.02 10.19
CA LEU A 298 -37.06 -0.05 10.72
C LEU A 298 -37.08 -0.81 12.05
N ARG A 299 -36.31 -1.90 12.17
CA ARG A 299 -36.10 -2.59 13.45
C ARG A 299 -34.70 -2.34 13.96
N LEU A 300 -34.58 -1.88 15.20
CA LEU A 300 -33.28 -1.79 15.87
C LEU A 300 -32.94 -3.14 16.48
N GLN A 301 -31.95 -3.86 15.93
CA GLN A 301 -31.53 -5.15 16.46
C GLN A 301 -30.68 -4.99 17.72
N LYS A 302 -29.61 -4.18 17.65
CA LYS A 302 -28.74 -3.87 18.78
C LYS A 302 -27.97 -2.57 18.57
N LEU A 303 -27.48 -1.98 19.66
CA LEU A 303 -26.29 -1.13 19.59
C LEU A 303 -25.05 -2.03 19.71
N SER A 304 -24.04 -1.78 18.89
CA SER A 304 -22.70 -2.38 19.00
C SER A 304 -21.62 -1.30 18.91
N LEU A 305 -20.36 -1.68 19.06
CA LEU A 305 -19.24 -0.81 18.73
C LEU A 305 -18.84 -0.98 17.26
N TRP A 306 -18.23 0.08 16.71
CA TRP A 306 -17.47 0.00 15.46
C TRP A 306 -16.06 0.52 15.68
N ILE A 307 -15.10 0.05 14.87
CA ILE A 307 -13.74 0.56 14.82
C ILE A 307 -13.28 0.76 13.37
N GLY A 308 -12.54 1.85 13.14
CA GLY A 308 -11.90 2.12 11.87
C GLY A 308 -10.58 1.38 11.74
N TYR A 309 -10.33 0.77 10.59
CA TYR A 309 -9.05 0.18 10.19
C TYR A 309 -8.39 1.01 9.10
N ARG A 310 -7.06 1.05 9.08
CA ARG A 310 -6.25 1.45 7.93
C ARG A 310 -5.65 0.21 7.27
N VAL A 311 -5.88 0.08 5.97
CA VAL A 311 -5.35 -0.99 5.14
C VAL A 311 -4.08 -0.50 4.45
N PHE A 312 -3.03 -1.32 4.50
CA PHE A 312 -1.81 -1.14 3.74
C PHE A 312 -1.47 -2.46 3.04
N HIS A 313 -1.28 -2.42 1.73
CA HIS A 313 -0.84 -3.55 0.93
C HIS A 313 0.29 -3.09 -0.02
N ASP A 314 1.42 -3.79 0.00
CA ASP A 314 2.56 -3.54 -0.90
C ASP A 314 3.37 -4.84 -1.10
N PRO A 315 3.14 -5.59 -2.19
CA PRO A 315 3.82 -6.86 -2.44
C PRO A 315 5.30 -6.67 -2.80
N SER A 316 5.73 -5.44 -3.08
CA SER A 316 7.15 -5.13 -3.35
C SER A 316 7.96 -4.92 -2.08
N LEU A 317 7.33 -4.82 -0.90
CA LEU A 317 8.02 -4.49 0.37
C LEU A 317 9.12 -5.51 0.74
N PHE A 318 8.86 -6.80 0.54
CA PHE A 318 9.86 -7.85 0.75
C PHE A 318 11.06 -7.71 -0.21
N TRP A 319 10.77 -7.51 -1.49
CA TRP A 319 11.78 -7.34 -2.54
C TRP A 319 12.62 -6.07 -2.35
N LEU A 320 12.01 -4.99 -1.87
CA LEU A 320 12.70 -3.75 -1.47
C LEU A 320 13.70 -4.02 -0.34
N PHE A 321 13.27 -4.69 0.72
CA PHE A 321 14.11 -5.01 1.87
C PHE A 321 15.28 -5.93 1.49
N ALA A 322 14.99 -7.01 0.75
CA ALA A 322 16.02 -7.94 0.27
C ALA A 322 17.03 -7.24 -0.66
N SER A 323 16.56 -6.46 -1.64
CA SER A 323 17.42 -5.71 -2.55
C SER A 323 18.29 -4.70 -1.82
N ALA A 324 17.75 -3.99 -0.83
CA ALA A 324 18.49 -3.02 -0.03
C ALA A 324 19.62 -3.68 0.78
N ILE A 325 19.33 -4.79 1.48
CA ILE A 325 20.36 -5.54 2.24
C ILE A 325 21.46 -6.03 1.31
N VAL A 326 21.11 -6.72 0.22
CA VAL A 326 22.09 -7.25 -0.74
C VAL A 326 22.95 -6.12 -1.33
N THR A 327 22.35 -4.99 -1.71
CA THR A 327 23.07 -3.81 -2.23
C THR A 327 24.06 -3.24 -1.20
N LEU A 328 23.62 -3.06 0.05
CA LEU A 328 24.46 -2.53 1.12
C LEU A 328 25.60 -3.49 1.48
N SER A 329 25.34 -4.79 1.55
CA SER A 329 26.36 -5.82 1.80
C SER A 329 27.43 -5.85 0.69
N LEU A 330 27.02 -5.73 -0.57
CA LEU A 330 27.94 -5.72 -1.73
C LEU A 330 28.75 -4.42 -1.81
N LEU A 331 28.16 -3.28 -1.45
CA LEU A 331 28.89 -2.02 -1.28
C LEU A 331 29.93 -2.13 -0.15
N GLY A 332 29.54 -2.68 1.01
CA GLY A 332 30.43 -2.90 2.14
C GLY A 332 31.60 -3.82 1.78
N ALA A 333 31.34 -4.95 1.12
CA ALA A 333 32.37 -5.86 0.62
C ALA A 333 33.30 -5.17 -0.40
N HIS A 334 32.76 -4.36 -1.33
CA HIS A 334 33.57 -3.62 -2.29
C HIS A 334 34.52 -2.62 -1.61
N LEU A 335 34.01 -1.86 -0.63
CA LEU A 335 34.80 -0.90 0.14
C LEU A 335 35.86 -1.60 1.00
N TRP A 336 35.50 -2.71 1.65
CA TRP A 336 36.43 -3.52 2.44
C TRP A 336 37.61 -4.01 1.60
N ILE A 337 37.34 -4.68 0.48
CA ILE A 337 38.36 -5.18 -0.46
C ILE A 337 39.28 -4.03 -0.92
N ARG A 338 38.70 -2.86 -1.23
CA ARG A 338 39.46 -1.68 -1.65
C ARG A 338 40.38 -1.16 -0.53
N ILE A 339 39.87 -1.03 0.70
CA ILE A 339 40.65 -0.53 1.84
C ILE A 339 41.78 -1.51 2.17
N THR A 340 41.50 -2.81 2.26
CA THR A 340 42.54 -3.83 2.52
C THR A 340 43.61 -3.86 1.43
N SER A 341 43.24 -3.66 0.15
CA SER A 341 44.24 -3.57 -0.92
C SER A 341 45.16 -2.36 -0.81
N LEU A 342 44.70 -1.24 -0.23
CA LEU A 342 45.51 -0.04 -0.01
C LEU A 342 46.40 -0.15 1.24
N GLN A 343 45.97 -0.89 2.27
CA GLN A 343 46.75 -1.12 3.50
C GLN A 343 47.86 -2.16 3.33
N MET A 344 47.77 -3.02 2.31
CA MET A 344 48.78 -4.05 2.00
C MET A 344 49.89 -3.56 1.06
N ASP A 345 49.77 -2.35 0.51
CA ASP A 345 50.72 -1.75 -0.45
C ASP A 345 51.71 -0.68 0.10
N PRO A 346 51.95 -0.47 1.42
CA PRO A 346 52.88 0.56 1.88
C PRO A 346 54.37 0.19 1.72
N LEU A 347 54.68 -1.11 1.55
CA LEU A 347 56.06 -1.58 1.34
C LEU A 347 56.52 -1.40 -0.11
N ALA A 348 55.60 -1.41 -1.09
CA ALA A 348 55.92 -1.20 -2.50
C ALA A 348 56.34 0.25 -2.83
N SER A 349 56.13 1.20 -1.92
CA SER A 349 56.66 2.57 -2.02
C SER A 349 58.09 2.73 -1.46
N GLU A 350 58.53 1.91 -0.50
CA GLU A 350 59.91 1.97 -0.01
C GLU A 350 60.91 1.40 -1.04
N GLU A 351 60.55 0.33 -1.75
CA GLU A 351 61.39 -0.26 -2.81
C GLU A 351 61.49 0.60 -4.09
N ARG A 352 60.71 1.69 -4.22
CA ARG A 352 60.86 2.66 -5.33
C ARG A 352 61.75 3.86 -5.01
N HIS A 353 62.22 3.96 -3.76
CA HIS A 353 63.13 5.01 -3.31
C HIS A 353 64.51 4.47 -2.88
N ARG A 354 64.80 3.21 -3.22
CA ARG A 354 66.13 2.61 -3.29
C ARG A 354 66.46 2.26 -4.74
#